data_AF-A0A4Y9ZUW7-F1
#
_entry.id   AF-A0A4Y9ZUW7-F1
#
_cell.length_a   1.000
_cell.length_b   1.000
_cell.length_c   1.000
_cell.angle_alpha   90.00
_cell.angle_beta   90.00
_cell.angle_gamma   90.00
#
_symmetry.space_group_name_H-M   'P 1'
#
loop_
_entity.id
_entity.type
_entity.pdbx_description
1 polymer ?
#
loop_
_entity_poly.entity_id
_entity_poly.type
_entity_poly.pdbx_seq_one_letter_code
_entity_poly.pdbx_strand_id
1 'polypeptide(L)'
;MSLVLPEAHIQFQHILRLLNTNVDGKRKIMYALTEIKGVGRRYANLVCKKADVDLNKRAGELNSDELERVVTIIQNPTQFKIPTWFLNRQRTLSTARTRRSCPTASTRTP
;
A
#
# COMPACT_ATOMS: atom_id res chain seq x y z
N MET A 1 13.78 0.04 32.79
CA MET A 1 14.44 1.33 32.56
C MET A 1 14.18 1.77 31.14
N SER A 2 13.48 2.89 30.99
CA SER A 2 13.04 3.49 29.74
C SER A 2 14.18 4.27 29.09
N LEU A 3 14.64 3.82 27.92
CA LEU A 3 15.38 4.67 27.00
C LEU A 3 14.35 5.37 26.11
N VAL A 4 13.84 6.49 26.59
CA VAL A 4 13.19 7.47 25.72
C VAL A 4 14.33 8.21 25.02
N LEU A 5 14.65 7.78 23.81
CA LEU A 5 15.48 8.56 22.88
C LEU A 5 14.57 9.61 22.24
N PRO A 6 14.77 10.92 22.45
CA PRO A 6 14.09 11.94 21.69
C PRO A 6 15.00 12.32 20.50
N GLU A 7 15.19 11.43 19.54
CA GLU A 7 15.87 11.81 18.29
C GLU A 7 14.83 12.25 17.26
N ALA A 8 14.34 13.47 17.48
CA ALA A 8 13.46 14.17 16.57
C ALA A 8 14.23 14.73 15.36
N HIS A 9 14.91 13.90 14.56
CA HIS A 9 15.43 14.32 13.24
C HIS A 9 15.50 13.18 12.21
N ILE A 10 14.51 12.29 12.20
CA ILE A 10 14.17 11.48 11.02
C ILE A 10 12.76 11.90 10.66
N GLN A 11 12.53 12.37 9.44
CA GLN A 11 11.28 13.04 9.02
C GLN A 11 10.03 12.20 9.31
N PHE A 12 9.45 12.38 10.50
CA PHE A 12 8.27 11.64 10.90
C PHE A 12 7.04 12.26 10.25
N GLN A 13 6.49 11.56 9.27
CA GLN A 13 5.27 12.00 8.61
C GLN A 13 4.06 11.47 9.37
N HIS A 14 3.38 12.38 10.08
CA HIS A 14 2.17 12.03 10.84
C HIS A 14 1.00 11.61 9.95
N ILE A 15 0.90 12.19 8.75
CA ILE A 15 -0.16 11.92 7.79
C ILE A 15 0.51 11.64 6.45
N LEU A 16 0.31 10.42 5.95
CA LEU A 16 0.81 9.99 4.65
C LEU A 16 -0.38 9.86 3.71
N ARG A 17 -0.29 10.41 2.49
CA ARG A 17 -1.33 10.24 1.49
C ARG A 17 -0.92 9.18 0.48
N LEU A 18 -1.60 8.04 0.52
CA LEU A 18 -1.32 6.86 -0.28
C LEU A 18 -2.58 6.45 -1.03
N LEU A 19 -2.49 6.28 -2.35
CA LEU A 19 -3.59 5.79 -3.19
C LEU A 19 -4.95 6.51 -2.90
N ASN A 20 -4.92 7.84 -2.85
CA ASN A 20 -6.08 8.70 -2.54
C ASN A 20 -6.67 8.54 -1.13
N THR A 21 -6.02 7.80 -0.23
CA THR A 21 -6.41 7.65 1.17
C THR A 21 -5.40 8.34 2.09
N ASN A 22 -5.90 8.86 3.22
CA ASN A 22 -5.07 9.38 4.30
C ASN A 22 -4.72 8.23 5.22
N VAL A 23 -3.43 8.02 5.46
CA VAL A 23 -2.88 6.96 6.30
C VAL A 23 -2.24 7.58 7.54
N ASP A 24 -2.60 7.10 8.72
CA ASP A 24 -2.02 7.57 9.99
C ASP A 24 -0.60 7.00 10.23
N GLY A 25 0.38 7.90 10.30
CA GLY A 25 1.80 7.60 10.53
C GLY A 25 2.11 7.04 11.91
N LYS A 26 1.23 7.26 12.90
CA LYS A 26 1.42 6.76 14.28
C LYS A 26 1.21 5.25 14.39
N ARG A 27 0.43 4.66 13.48
CA ARG A 27 0.11 3.23 13.49
C ARG A 27 1.25 2.40 12.90
N LYS A 28 1.35 1.13 13.31
CA LYS A 28 2.24 0.16 12.66
C LYS A 28 1.81 -0.01 11.21
N ILE A 29 2.79 -0.23 10.32
CA ILE A 29 2.59 -0.29 8.86
C ILE A 29 1.50 -1.30 8.48
N MET A 30 1.48 -2.46 9.11
CA MET A 30 0.46 -3.50 8.86
C MET A 30 -0.97 -3.01 9.03
N TYR A 31 -1.22 -2.14 10.01
CA TYR A 31 -2.55 -1.60 10.28
C TYR A 31 -2.81 -0.33 9.48
N ALA A 32 -1.78 0.50 9.31
CA ALA A 32 -1.85 1.72 8.53
C ALA A 32 -2.27 1.43 7.07
N LEU A 33 -1.74 0.38 6.45
CA LEU A 33 -2.10 -0.02 5.09
C LEU A 33 -3.55 -0.51 4.95
N THR A 34 -4.22 -0.91 6.04
CA THR A 34 -5.62 -1.37 5.98
C THR A 34 -6.64 -0.26 5.80
N GLU A 35 -6.23 1.00 5.94
CA GLU A 35 -7.06 2.17 5.65
C GLU A 35 -7.31 2.33 4.13
N ILE A 36 -6.47 1.70 3.31
CA ILE A 36 -6.65 1.61 1.86
C ILE A 36 -7.75 0.57 1.56
N LYS A 37 -8.82 1.01 0.88
CA LYS A 37 -9.91 0.12 0.45
C LYS A 37 -9.38 -1.01 -0.44
N GLY A 38 -9.67 -2.26 -0.07
CA GLY A 38 -9.21 -3.45 -0.77
C GLY A 38 -7.90 -4.04 -0.23
N VAL A 39 -7.19 -3.35 0.67
CA VAL A 39 -6.01 -3.90 1.37
C VAL A 39 -6.44 -4.39 2.75
N GLY A 40 -6.49 -5.72 2.93
CA GLY A 40 -6.76 -6.33 4.23
C GLY A 40 -5.48 -6.63 5.02
N ARG A 41 -5.61 -7.03 6.29
CA ARG A 41 -4.48 -7.41 7.17
C ARG A 41 -3.55 -8.46 6.56
N ARG A 42 -4.12 -9.49 5.91
CA ARG A 42 -3.35 -10.54 5.21
C ARG A 42 -2.59 -9.99 3.99
N TYR A 43 -3.24 -9.12 3.24
CA TYR A 43 -2.64 -8.50 2.06
C TYR A 43 -1.52 -7.53 2.44
N ALA A 44 -1.75 -6.67 3.43
CA ALA A 44 -0.75 -5.75 3.96
C ALA A 44 0.51 -6.48 4.46
N ASN A 45 0.36 -7.58 5.20
CA ASN A 45 1.49 -8.39 5.65
C ASN A 45 2.30 -8.97 4.47
N LEU A 46 1.61 -9.50 3.45
CA LEU A 46 2.28 -10.00 2.25
C LEU A 46 3.05 -8.89 1.51
N VAL A 47 2.42 -7.72 1.33
CA VAL A 47 3.04 -6.58 0.66
C VAL A 47 4.26 -6.08 1.42
N CYS A 48 4.20 -5.97 2.75
CA CYS A 48 5.36 -5.56 3.57
C CYS A 48 6.53 -6.54 3.43
N LYS A 49 6.24 -7.85 3.43
CA LYS A 49 7.24 -8.90 3.21
C LYS A 49 7.83 -8.90 1.81
N LYS A 50 7.07 -8.45 0.80
CA LYS A 50 7.56 -8.35 -0.59
C LYS A 50 8.31 -7.04 -0.86
N ALA A 51 8.03 -6.00 -0.09
CA ALA A 51 8.73 -4.72 -0.15
C ALA A 51 10.00 -4.69 0.71
N ASP A 52 10.33 -5.78 1.40
CA ASP A 52 11.42 -5.88 2.39
C ASP A 52 11.33 -4.80 3.48
N VAL A 53 10.11 -4.52 3.94
CA VAL A 53 9.82 -3.56 5.02
C VAL A 53 9.54 -4.30 6.32
N ASP A 54 10.19 -3.88 7.40
CA ASP A 54 9.96 -4.45 8.72
C ASP A 54 8.54 -4.13 9.24
N LEU A 55 7.90 -5.15 9.81
CA LEU A 55 6.51 -5.11 10.28
C LEU A 55 6.36 -4.37 11.61
N ASN A 56 7.46 -4.18 12.36
CA ASN A 56 7.46 -3.48 13.64
C ASN A 56 7.61 -1.97 13.51
N LYS A 57 8.09 -1.48 12.36
CA LYS A 57 8.21 -0.05 12.06
C LYS A 57 6.85 0.65 12.05
N ARG A 58 6.86 1.95 12.34
CA ARG A 58 5.67 2.81 12.17
C ARG A 58 5.56 3.31 10.74
N ALA A 59 4.35 3.63 10.30
CA ALA A 59 4.14 4.13 8.95
C ALA A 59 4.84 5.47 8.71
N GLY A 60 4.90 6.34 9.73
CA GLY A 60 5.59 7.63 9.64
C GLY A 60 7.12 7.57 9.59
N GLU A 61 7.71 6.38 9.79
CA GLU A 61 9.17 6.16 9.74
C GLU A 61 9.63 5.61 8.38
N LEU A 62 8.71 5.42 7.42
CA LEU A 62 9.01 4.88 6.10
C LEU A 62 9.76 5.90 5.23
N ASN A 63 10.79 5.42 4.52
CA ASN A 63 11.44 6.23 3.49
C ASN A 63 10.54 6.34 2.24
N SER A 64 10.71 7.40 1.44
CA SER A 64 9.98 7.58 0.16
C SER A 64 10.15 6.38 -0.77
N ASP A 65 11.34 5.79 -0.81
CA ASP A 65 11.65 4.66 -1.70
C ASP A 65 10.98 3.35 -1.24
N GLU A 66 10.83 3.16 0.08
CA GLU A 66 10.03 2.05 0.64
C GLU A 66 8.56 2.24 0.27
N LEU A 67 8.07 3.48 0.34
CA LEU A 67 6.69 3.83 0.04
C LEU A 67 6.33 3.57 -1.42
N GLU A 68 7.18 3.97 -2.37
CA GLU A 68 6.98 3.73 -3.80
C GLU A 68 6.99 2.24 -4.14
N ARG A 69 7.86 1.45 -3.51
CA ARG A 69 7.87 -0.02 -3.65
C ARG A 69 6.57 -0.64 -3.18
N VAL A 70 6.03 -0.19 -2.04
CA VAL A 70 4.73 -0.66 -1.55
C VAL A 70 3.61 -0.32 -2.54
N VAL A 71 3.58 0.90 -3.07
CA VAL A 71 2.57 1.34 -4.04
C VAL A 71 2.63 0.53 -5.34
N THR A 72 3.83 0.31 -5.88
CA THR A 72 4.01 -0.47 -7.11
C THR A 72 3.57 -1.92 -6.96
N ILE A 73 3.84 -2.54 -5.80
CA ILE A 73 3.36 -3.90 -5.49
C ILE A 73 1.84 -3.96 -5.40
N ILE A 74 1.21 -2.95 -4.77
CA ILE A 74 -0.26 -2.89 -4.65
C ILE A 74 -0.91 -2.71 -6.03
N GLN A 75 -0.32 -1.91 -6.91
CA GLN A 75 -0.84 -1.65 -8.26
C GLN A 75 -0.67 -2.86 -9.20
N ASN A 76 0.44 -3.60 -9.09
CA ASN A 76 0.77 -4.71 -10.00
C ASN A 76 1.04 -6.04 -9.27
N PRO A 77 0.08 -6.59 -8.52
CA PRO A 77 0.35 -7.72 -7.64
C PRO A 77 0.72 -9.02 -8.38
N THR A 78 0.27 -9.18 -9.61
CA THR A 78 0.58 -10.35 -10.45
C THR A 78 2.06 -10.47 -10.82
N GLN A 79 2.77 -9.34 -10.88
CA GLN A 79 4.20 -9.31 -11.23
C GLN A 79 5.10 -9.70 -10.05
N PHE A 80 4.64 -9.49 -8.82
CA PHE A 80 5.41 -9.75 -7.59
C PHE A 80 5.18 -11.15 -6.99
N LYS A 81 4.81 -12.11 -7.84
CA LYS A 81 4.56 -13.51 -7.47
C LYS A 81 3.43 -13.66 -6.43
N ILE A 82 2.44 -12.76 -6.42
CA ILE A 82 1.23 -12.94 -5.61
C ILE A 82 0.28 -13.85 -6.40
N PRO A 83 -0.22 -14.95 -5.82
CA PRO A 83 -1.11 -15.85 -6.52
C PRO A 83 -2.40 -15.15 -6.95
N THR A 84 -2.89 -15.48 -8.14
CA THR A 84 -4.14 -14.90 -8.67
C THR A 84 -5.32 -15.16 -7.74
N TRP A 85 -5.40 -16.34 -7.11
CA TRP A 85 -6.44 -16.68 -6.12
C TRP A 85 -6.46 -15.79 -4.87
N PHE A 86 -5.38 -15.04 -4.60
CA PHE A 86 -5.27 -14.12 -3.46
C PHE A 86 -5.81 -12.72 -3.76
N LEU A 87 -6.14 -12.43 -5.02
CA LEU A 87 -6.63 -11.12 -5.46
C LEU A 87 -8.14 -11.00 -5.27
N ASN A 88 -8.59 -9.84 -4.79
CA ASN A 88 -10.01 -9.56 -4.53
C ASN A 88 -10.89 -9.56 -5.80
N ARG A 89 -10.30 -9.47 -7.01
CA ARG A 89 -11.01 -9.54 -8.29
C ARG A 89 -10.20 -10.31 -9.34
N GLN A 90 -10.63 -11.53 -9.66
CA GLN A 90 -9.87 -12.49 -10.49
C GLN A 90 -10.41 -12.69 -11.91
N ARG A 91 -11.73 -12.57 -12.08
CA ARG A 91 -12.38 -12.68 -13.39
C ARG A 91 -13.32 -11.51 -13.57
N THR A 92 -13.02 -10.64 -14.53
CA THR A 92 -14.05 -9.82 -15.17
C THR A 92 -14.54 -10.59 -16.39
N LEU A 93 -15.84 -10.87 -16.45
CA LEU A 93 -16.49 -11.58 -17.58
C LEU A 93 -16.39 -10.83 -18.92
N SER A 94 -15.85 -9.61 -18.95
CA SER A 94 -15.90 -8.70 -20.10
C SER A 94 -14.55 -8.36 -20.73
N THR A 95 -13.44 -9.05 -20.40
CA THR A 95 -12.12 -8.58 -20.85
C THR A 95 -11.21 -9.70 -21.34
N ALA A 96 -11.46 -10.16 -22.57
CA ALA A 96 -10.46 -10.86 -23.40
C ALA A 96 -9.35 -9.93 -23.92
N ARG A 97 -9.17 -8.73 -23.35
CA ARG A 97 -8.14 -7.78 -23.77
C ARG A 97 -7.75 -6.84 -22.63
N THR A 98 -6.59 -7.08 -22.03
CA THR A 98 -5.87 -6.22 -21.07
C THR A 98 -6.22 -4.74 -21.22
N ARG A 99 -7.14 -4.25 -20.39
CA ARG A 99 -7.41 -2.81 -20.24
C ARG A 99 -7.17 -2.41 -18.80
N ARG A 100 -6.07 -1.67 -18.63
CA ARG A 100 -5.76 -0.85 -17.46
C ARG A 100 -6.95 0.07 -17.22
N SER A 101 -7.57 0.02 -16.05
CA SER A 101 -8.46 1.08 -15.59
C SER A 101 -7.69 1.97 -14.60
N CYS A 102 -7.01 2.99 -15.14
CA CYS A 102 -6.70 4.20 -14.38
C CYS A 102 -8.04 4.92 -14.09
N PRO A 103 -8.30 5.42 -12.87
CA PRO A 103 -9.62 5.92 -12.49
C PRO A 103 -9.95 7.35 -12.99
N THR A 104 -9.35 7.82 -14.08
CA THR A 104 -9.64 9.16 -14.64
C THR A 104 -9.72 9.11 -16.15
N ALA A 105 -10.90 8.77 -16.67
CA ALA A 105 -11.31 9.21 -17.99
C ALA A 105 -12.84 9.36 -17.95
N SER A 106 -13.27 10.59 -17.68
CA SER A 106 -14.66 11.00 -17.79
C SER A 106 -15.14 10.73 -19.21
N THR A 107 -16.19 9.93 -19.33
CA THR A 107 -17.05 9.92 -20.51
C THR A 107 -17.61 11.33 -20.68
N ARG A 108 -17.13 12.06 -21.68
CA ARG A 108 -17.95 13.05 -22.37
C ARG A 108 -18.40 12.41 -23.68
N THR A 109 -19.72 12.26 -23.75
CA THR A 109 -20.57 11.98 -24.91
C THR A 109 -20.28 12.94 -26.07
N PRO A 110 -20.73 12.62 -27.29
CA PRO A 110 -22.14 12.83 -27.67
C PRO A 110 -22.98 11.55 -27.66
#